data_AF-A0A292E7N3-F1
#
_entry.id   AF-A0A292E7N3-F1
#
_cell.length_a   1.000
_cell.length_b   1.000
_cell.length_c   1.000
_cell.angle_alpha   90.00
_cell.angle_beta   90.00
_cell.angle_gamma   90.00
#
_symmetry.space_group_name_H-M   'P 1'
#
loop_
_entity.id
_entity.type
_entity.pdbx_description
1 polymer ?
#
loop_
_entity_poly.entity_id
_entity_poly.type
_entity_poly.pdbx_seq_one_letter_code
_entity_poly.pdbx_strand_id
1 'polypeptide(L)'
;MTEEAEDRFIDLRHEPDEPRRQFNRALRLRRLAKLDKMGLATEHAPGVWELSDRMEPTLRELGERGDIIRAMHKALKADGLERDPATFQIHDGPPETPIVGRVVDKYLSDELGENLTVVVDGIDGRTHHVAGIDPARVEDARVGSVVEIGPADTAQRPSDRSIAAIAEDGVYRPSRHLEQAKFEGRVPGGDYEGYVDAHVRRLEALRRAGIVERIDADRWRIPEDFESQAAAYDTGGNRQASIRVLSAFDLEKQIGADGVTWLDRRMIHGETADLAPAGFGQQVREAMDQRREHHIEQGDATRQQNGRIFYRRNLLATLREREVVRVGAEMAESKSLPFRAATDGETVSGKFTGTVQLSSGKFAVVEKSHEFTLVPWRPVIDRQLGREVVGVVQSGSVSWQLGRQRGLGI
;
A
#
# COMPACT_ATOMS: atom_id res chain seq x y z
N MET A 1 -36.60 -18.55 5.09
CA MET A 1 -36.38 -19.24 6.39
C MET A 1 -36.50 -18.23 7.52
N THR A 2 -35.79 -17.10 7.48
CA THR A 2 -36.02 -15.96 8.39
C THR A 2 -37.44 -15.40 8.31
N GLU A 3 -37.98 -15.22 7.10
CA GLU A 3 -39.37 -14.73 6.90
C GLU A 3 -40.47 -15.69 7.38
N GLU A 4 -40.15 -16.96 7.64
CA GLU A 4 -41.11 -18.00 8.06
C GLU A 4 -40.88 -18.43 9.53
N ALA A 5 -39.88 -17.86 10.21
CA ALA A 5 -39.59 -18.18 11.59
C ALA A 5 -40.43 -17.30 12.52
N GLU A 6 -41.40 -17.89 13.22
CA GLU A 6 -42.11 -17.20 14.31
C GLU A 6 -41.22 -17.20 15.55
N ASP A 7 -40.89 -16.02 16.08
CA ASP A 7 -40.02 -15.86 17.26
C ASP A 7 -38.67 -16.62 17.17
N ARG A 8 -38.11 -16.73 15.95
CA ARG A 8 -36.88 -17.48 15.60
C ARG A 8 -37.03 -19.01 15.59
N PHE A 9 -38.24 -19.52 15.78
CA PHE A 9 -38.53 -20.95 15.69
C PHE A 9 -39.07 -21.33 14.31
N ILE A 10 -38.60 -22.47 13.82
CA ILE A 10 -39.08 -23.12 12.60
C ILE A 10 -39.61 -24.50 12.98
N ASP A 11 -40.92 -24.70 12.80
CA ASP A 11 -41.57 -25.99 12.98
C ASP A 11 -41.74 -26.71 11.64
N LEU A 12 -41.02 -27.82 11.47
CA LEU A 12 -41.09 -28.71 10.31
C LEU A 12 -41.61 -30.09 10.70
N ARG A 13 -42.33 -30.26 11.81
CA ARG A 13 -42.87 -31.57 12.21
C ARG A 13 -43.89 -32.12 11.22
N HIS A 14 -44.66 -31.24 10.58
CA HIS A 14 -45.67 -31.66 9.60
C HIS A 14 -45.02 -32.10 8.28
N GLU A 15 -45.34 -33.33 7.85
CA GLU A 15 -44.98 -33.84 6.53
C GLU A 15 -46.13 -33.57 5.55
N PRO A 16 -45.91 -32.77 4.50
CA PRO A 16 -46.97 -32.43 3.54
C PRO A 16 -47.24 -33.59 2.57
N ASP A 17 -48.48 -33.73 2.09
CA ASP A 17 -48.86 -34.80 1.16
C ASP A 17 -48.32 -34.61 -0.28
N GLU A 18 -48.04 -33.36 -0.66
CA GLU A 18 -47.53 -33.03 -2.00
C GLU A 18 -46.03 -33.35 -2.15
N PRO A 19 -45.61 -34.14 -3.16
CA PRO A 19 -44.20 -34.53 -3.34
C PRO A 19 -43.22 -33.36 -3.44
N ARG A 20 -43.64 -32.24 -4.06
CA ARG A 20 -42.83 -31.02 -4.14
C ARG A 20 -42.58 -30.39 -2.76
N ARG A 21 -43.59 -30.40 -1.89
CA ARG A 21 -43.47 -29.85 -0.54
C ARG A 21 -42.66 -30.77 0.37
N GLN A 22 -42.75 -32.10 0.20
CA GLN A 22 -41.90 -33.07 0.89
C GLN A 22 -40.42 -32.86 0.54
N PHE A 23 -40.12 -32.70 -0.75
CA PHE A 23 -38.77 -32.40 -1.22
C PHE A 23 -38.23 -31.09 -0.64
N ASN A 24 -39.04 -30.03 -0.62
CA ASN A 24 -38.66 -28.74 -0.01
C ASN A 24 -38.41 -28.87 1.49
N ARG A 25 -39.21 -29.65 2.22
CA ARG A 25 -39.00 -29.94 3.66
C ARG A 25 -37.68 -30.66 3.89
N ALA A 26 -37.36 -31.67 3.08
CA ALA A 26 -36.09 -32.40 3.17
C ALA A 26 -34.88 -31.48 2.94
N LEU A 27 -34.96 -30.55 1.97
CA LEU A 27 -33.92 -29.53 1.76
C LEU A 27 -33.78 -28.58 2.95
N ARG A 28 -34.89 -28.13 3.55
CA ARG A 28 -34.88 -27.26 4.74
C ARG A 28 -34.23 -27.97 5.93
N LEU A 29 -34.60 -29.21 6.22
CA LEU A 29 -33.97 -30.02 7.28
C LEU A 29 -32.46 -30.20 7.06
N ARG A 30 -32.03 -30.47 5.82
CA ARG A 30 -30.60 -30.55 5.49
C ARG A 30 -29.86 -29.23 5.73
N ARG A 31 -30.49 -28.09 5.38
CA ARG A 31 -29.92 -26.76 5.61
C ARG A 31 -29.85 -26.44 7.11
N LEU A 32 -30.88 -26.75 7.88
CA LEU A 32 -30.91 -26.58 9.33
C LEU A 32 -29.85 -27.44 10.02
N ALA A 33 -29.71 -28.71 9.64
CA ALA A 33 -28.63 -29.57 10.12
C ALA A 33 -27.23 -29.04 9.76
N LYS A 34 -27.08 -28.29 8.66
CA LYS A 34 -25.82 -27.61 8.33
C LYS A 34 -25.59 -26.37 9.20
N LEU A 35 -26.62 -25.57 9.45
CA LEU A 35 -26.58 -24.41 10.35
C LEU A 35 -26.31 -24.83 11.80
N ASP A 36 -26.86 -25.97 12.22
CA ASP A 36 -26.62 -26.59 13.54
C ASP A 36 -25.15 -26.95 13.76
N LYS A 37 -24.52 -27.60 12.77
CA LYS A 37 -23.07 -27.84 12.77
C LYS A 37 -22.23 -26.57 12.81
N MET A 38 -22.81 -25.41 12.46
CA MET A 38 -22.16 -24.11 12.52
C MET A 38 -22.53 -23.32 13.80
N GLY A 39 -23.38 -23.89 14.67
CA GLY A 39 -23.89 -23.21 15.87
C GLY A 39 -24.87 -22.06 15.56
N LEU A 40 -25.43 -22.01 14.35
CA LEU A 40 -26.35 -20.97 13.89
C LEU A 40 -27.83 -21.40 13.95
N ALA A 41 -28.08 -22.67 14.22
CA ALA A 41 -29.39 -23.22 14.53
C ALA A 41 -29.23 -24.28 15.63
N THR A 42 -30.31 -24.64 16.30
CA THR A 42 -30.31 -25.75 17.27
C THR A 42 -31.64 -26.48 17.20
N GLU A 43 -31.60 -27.81 17.16
CA GLU A 43 -32.83 -28.61 17.26
C GLU A 43 -33.27 -28.68 18.72
N HIS A 44 -34.32 -27.93 19.06
CA HIS A 44 -34.85 -27.88 20.42
C HIS A 44 -35.73 -29.10 20.72
N ALA A 45 -36.43 -29.59 19.69
CA ALA A 45 -37.19 -30.84 19.71
C ALA A 45 -37.22 -31.43 18.29
N PRO A 46 -37.52 -32.73 18.10
CA PRO A 46 -37.55 -33.33 16.76
C PRO A 46 -38.42 -32.53 15.78
N GLY A 47 -37.79 -31.97 14.74
CA GLY A 47 -38.45 -31.14 13.73
C GLY A 47 -38.76 -29.70 14.15
N VAL A 48 -38.38 -29.25 15.35
CA VAL A 48 -38.52 -27.87 15.84
C VAL A 48 -37.13 -27.27 16.05
N TRP A 49 -36.83 -26.24 15.28
CA TRP A 49 -35.51 -25.63 15.21
C TRP A 49 -35.55 -24.19 15.70
N GLU A 50 -34.61 -23.82 16.56
CA GLU A 50 -34.37 -22.43 16.94
C GLU A 50 -33.21 -21.88 16.09
N LEU A 51 -33.38 -20.70 15.52
CA LEU A 51 -32.34 -19.98 14.80
C LEU A 51 -31.60 -19.00 15.71
N SER A 52 -30.28 -18.93 15.58
CA SER A 52 -29.48 -17.92 16.29
C SER A 52 -29.84 -16.51 15.79
N ASP A 53 -29.88 -15.56 16.71
CA ASP A 53 -29.92 -14.11 16.47
C ASP A 53 -28.74 -13.59 15.62
N ARG A 54 -27.60 -14.27 15.66
CA ARG A 54 -26.41 -13.96 14.85
C ARG A 54 -26.39 -14.69 13.51
N MET A 55 -27.40 -15.49 13.18
CA MET A 55 -27.41 -16.28 11.94
C MET A 55 -27.23 -15.41 10.69
N GLU A 56 -28.06 -14.37 10.54
CA GLU A 56 -28.00 -13.51 9.37
C GLU A 56 -26.66 -12.75 9.23
N PRO A 57 -26.14 -12.05 10.25
CA PRO A 57 -24.84 -11.40 10.13
C PRO A 57 -23.70 -12.39 9.89
N THR A 58 -23.68 -13.56 10.54
CA THR A 58 -22.62 -14.56 10.31
C THR A 58 -22.69 -15.16 8.90
N LEU A 59 -23.87 -15.46 8.37
CA LEU A 59 -24.00 -15.97 7.00
C LEU A 59 -23.63 -14.92 5.95
N ARG A 60 -23.91 -13.64 6.21
CA ARG A 60 -23.48 -12.52 5.37
C ARG A 60 -21.95 -12.43 5.33
N GLU A 61 -21.30 -12.41 6.49
CA GLU A 61 -19.84 -12.38 6.62
C GLU A 61 -19.17 -13.58 5.91
N LEU A 62 -19.73 -14.78 6.07
CA LEU A 62 -19.23 -15.98 5.37
C LEU A 62 -19.42 -15.88 3.85
N GLY A 63 -20.51 -15.26 3.38
CA GLY A 63 -20.76 -14.97 1.98
C GLY A 63 -19.72 -14.03 1.41
N GLU A 64 -19.52 -12.88 2.06
CA GLU A 64 -18.53 -11.85 1.72
C GLU A 64 -17.11 -12.44 1.69
N ARG A 65 -16.73 -13.19 2.73
CA ARG A 65 -15.43 -13.90 2.76
C ARG A 65 -15.29 -14.87 1.58
N GLY A 66 -16.36 -15.58 1.24
CA GLY A 66 -16.39 -16.49 0.09
C GLY A 66 -16.22 -15.76 -1.25
N ASP A 67 -16.78 -14.57 -1.40
CA ASP A 67 -16.59 -13.71 -2.57
C ASP A 67 -15.15 -13.19 -2.68
N ILE A 68 -14.56 -12.75 -1.57
CA ILE A 68 -13.15 -12.32 -1.51
C ILE A 68 -12.23 -13.47 -1.94
N ILE A 69 -12.43 -14.69 -1.40
CA ILE A 69 -11.63 -15.87 -1.76
C ILE A 69 -11.75 -16.16 -3.26
N ARG A 70 -12.95 -16.05 -3.85
CA ARG A 70 -13.15 -16.21 -5.29
C ARG A 70 -12.40 -15.15 -6.09
N ALA A 71 -12.42 -13.89 -5.65
CA ALA A 71 -11.70 -12.79 -6.28
C ALA A 71 -10.18 -13.01 -6.24
N MET A 72 -9.62 -13.36 -5.08
CA MET A 72 -8.20 -13.68 -4.92
C MET A 72 -7.77 -14.84 -5.83
N HIS A 73 -8.56 -15.90 -5.89
CA HIS A 73 -8.28 -17.04 -6.76
C HIS A 73 -8.30 -16.65 -8.25
N LYS A 74 -9.25 -15.80 -8.65
CA LYS A 74 -9.33 -15.27 -10.03
C LYS A 74 -8.11 -14.41 -10.37
N ALA A 75 -7.69 -13.54 -9.46
CA ALA A 75 -6.52 -12.68 -9.62
C ALA A 75 -5.24 -13.49 -9.80
N LEU A 76 -4.98 -14.46 -8.92
CA LEU A 76 -3.82 -15.35 -9.04
C LEU A 76 -3.81 -16.14 -10.36
N LYS A 77 -4.97 -16.67 -10.77
CA LYS A 77 -5.08 -17.45 -11.99
C LYS A 77 -4.80 -16.64 -13.26
N ALA A 78 -5.06 -15.33 -13.26
CA ALA A 78 -4.75 -14.45 -14.39
C ALA A 78 -3.25 -14.44 -14.72
N ASP A 79 -2.40 -14.58 -13.69
CA ASP A 79 -0.94 -14.64 -13.81
C ASP A 79 -0.40 -16.09 -13.80
N GLY A 80 -1.28 -17.09 -13.98
CA GLY A 80 -0.91 -18.51 -13.96
C GLY A 80 -0.46 -19.03 -12.59
N LEU A 81 -0.78 -18.31 -11.50
CA LEU A 81 -0.45 -18.70 -10.14
C LEU A 81 -1.59 -19.55 -9.55
N GLU A 82 -1.24 -20.70 -8.99
CA GLU A 82 -2.15 -21.51 -8.18
C GLU A 82 -1.67 -21.52 -6.73
N ARG A 83 -2.59 -21.26 -5.81
CA ARG A 83 -2.37 -21.24 -4.37
C ARG A 83 -3.52 -21.96 -3.69
N ASP A 84 -3.21 -22.68 -2.62
CA ASP A 84 -4.22 -23.32 -1.79
C ASP A 84 -5.06 -22.23 -1.08
N PRO A 85 -6.40 -22.20 -1.22
CA PRO A 85 -7.24 -21.26 -0.50
C PRO A 85 -7.05 -21.27 1.03
N ALA A 86 -6.54 -22.36 1.61
CA ALA A 86 -6.19 -22.42 3.02
C ALA A 86 -5.05 -21.47 3.42
N THR A 87 -4.24 -20.98 2.47
CA THR A 87 -3.18 -19.99 2.73
C THR A 87 -3.64 -18.55 2.58
N PHE A 88 -4.92 -18.31 2.23
CA PHE A 88 -5.45 -16.97 2.05
C PHE A 88 -5.70 -16.30 3.40
N GLN A 89 -5.21 -15.06 3.52
CA GLN A 89 -5.42 -14.21 4.68
C GLN A 89 -6.12 -12.93 4.26
N ILE A 90 -7.24 -12.64 4.90
CA ILE A 90 -8.08 -11.48 4.61
C ILE A 90 -7.91 -10.50 5.77
N HIS A 91 -7.55 -9.27 5.43
CA HIS A 91 -7.33 -8.17 6.35
C HIS A 91 -8.31 -7.05 6.00
N ASP A 92 -9.21 -6.74 6.94
CA ASP A 92 -10.19 -5.64 6.82
C ASP A 92 -9.60 -4.28 7.22
N GLY A 93 -8.29 -4.22 7.41
CA GLY A 93 -7.52 -3.04 7.79
C GLY A 93 -6.02 -3.34 7.79
N PRO A 94 -5.19 -2.48 8.42
CA PRO A 94 -3.74 -2.68 8.45
C PRO A 94 -3.34 -3.98 9.12
N PRO A 95 -2.41 -4.74 8.54
CA PRO A 95 -1.95 -6.00 9.13
C PRO A 95 -1.16 -5.74 10.42
N GLU A 96 -1.27 -6.63 11.40
CA GLU A 96 -0.51 -6.52 12.66
C GLU A 96 1.00 -6.67 12.45
N THR A 97 1.37 -7.56 11.52
CA THR A 97 2.76 -7.85 11.15
C THR A 97 3.03 -7.41 9.71
N PRO A 98 4.20 -6.83 9.40
CA PRO A 98 4.54 -6.47 8.03
C PRO A 98 4.46 -7.65 7.06
N ILE A 99 3.78 -7.42 5.94
CA ILE A 99 3.64 -8.35 4.83
C ILE A 99 4.55 -7.87 3.71
N VAL A 100 5.52 -8.70 3.32
CA VAL A 100 6.35 -8.45 2.14
C VAL A 100 5.93 -9.40 1.03
N GLY A 101 5.71 -8.89 -0.18
CA GLY A 101 5.30 -9.76 -1.28
C GLY A 101 5.10 -9.03 -2.60
N ARG A 102 4.73 -9.79 -3.62
CA ARG A 102 4.41 -9.26 -4.96
C ARG A 102 2.94 -8.86 -5.01
N VAL A 103 2.66 -7.68 -5.53
CA VAL A 103 1.29 -7.25 -5.86
C VAL A 103 0.77 -8.12 -7.01
N VAL A 104 -0.32 -8.84 -6.77
CA VAL A 104 -1.02 -9.67 -7.77
C VAL A 104 -2.16 -8.89 -8.39
N ASP A 105 -2.88 -8.11 -7.60
CA ASP A 105 -4.02 -7.33 -8.07
C ASP A 105 -4.27 -6.11 -7.18
N LYS A 106 -4.95 -5.12 -7.74
CA LYS A 106 -5.35 -3.88 -7.08
C LYS A 106 -6.65 -3.37 -7.69
N TYR A 107 -7.69 -3.24 -6.89
CA TYR A 107 -9.02 -2.82 -7.35
C TYR A 107 -9.74 -1.97 -6.31
N LEU A 108 -10.67 -1.13 -6.76
CA LEU A 108 -11.53 -0.33 -5.89
C LEU A 108 -12.54 -1.23 -5.19
N SER A 109 -12.72 -1.08 -3.89
CA SER A 109 -13.45 -2.03 -3.06
C SER A 109 -14.57 -1.44 -2.21
N ASP A 110 -14.70 -0.12 -2.14
CA ASP A 110 -15.86 0.53 -1.52
C ASP A 110 -16.83 1.09 -2.58
N GLU A 111 -18.11 1.17 -2.21
CA GLU A 111 -19.19 1.65 -3.09
C GLU A 111 -19.01 3.13 -3.50
N LEU A 112 -18.14 3.86 -2.79
CA LEU A 112 -17.78 5.26 -3.04
C LEU A 112 -16.50 5.43 -3.87
N GLY A 113 -15.72 4.37 -4.08
CA GLY A 113 -14.44 4.40 -4.80
C GLY A 113 -13.32 5.18 -4.10
N GLU A 114 -13.40 5.34 -2.78
CA GLU A 114 -12.43 6.10 -1.97
C GLU A 114 -11.20 5.27 -1.59
N ASN A 115 -11.36 3.95 -1.44
CA ASN A 115 -10.31 3.04 -1.02
C ASN A 115 -10.08 1.89 -2.00
N LEU A 116 -8.85 1.40 -2.02
CA LEU A 116 -8.45 0.22 -2.76
C LEU A 116 -8.29 -0.99 -1.87
N THR A 117 -8.50 -2.13 -2.48
CA THR A 117 -7.99 -3.42 -2.03
C THR A 117 -6.73 -3.77 -2.82
N VAL A 118 -5.74 -4.30 -2.12
CA VAL A 118 -4.52 -4.86 -2.72
C VAL A 118 -4.42 -6.35 -2.37
N VAL A 119 -4.14 -7.18 -3.38
CA VAL A 119 -3.84 -8.61 -3.21
C VAL A 119 -2.34 -8.81 -3.36
N VAL A 120 -1.71 -9.44 -2.36
CA VAL A 120 -0.26 -9.65 -2.29
C VAL A 120 0.05 -11.14 -2.12
N ASP A 121 0.89 -11.71 -3.00
CA ASP A 121 1.48 -13.04 -2.84
C ASP A 121 2.74 -12.89 -1.97
N GLY A 122 2.63 -13.31 -0.71
CA GLY A 122 3.59 -13.06 0.35
C GLY A 122 4.81 -13.97 0.30
N ILE A 123 5.96 -13.45 0.72
CA ILE A 123 7.18 -14.25 0.89
C ILE A 123 7.04 -15.32 1.98
N ASP A 124 6.05 -15.17 2.86
CA ASP A 124 5.68 -16.10 3.92
C ASP A 124 4.85 -17.30 3.42
N GLY A 125 4.59 -17.37 2.11
CA GLY A 125 3.85 -18.45 1.46
C GLY A 125 2.33 -18.28 1.50
N ARG A 126 1.82 -17.16 2.03
CA ARG A 126 0.40 -16.84 2.09
C ARG A 126 0.02 -15.82 1.03
N THR A 127 -1.26 -15.78 0.67
CA THR A 127 -1.81 -14.71 -0.16
C THR A 127 -2.65 -13.79 0.71
N HIS A 128 -2.33 -12.51 0.70
CA HIS A 128 -2.95 -11.51 1.56
C HIS A 128 -3.90 -10.64 0.73
N HIS A 129 -5.12 -10.48 1.22
CA HIS A 129 -6.06 -9.47 0.76
C HIS A 129 -6.10 -8.36 1.81
N VAL A 130 -5.75 -7.14 1.43
CA VAL A 130 -5.74 -5.99 2.34
C VAL A 130 -6.66 -4.91 1.80
N ALA A 131 -7.74 -4.63 2.52
CA ALA A 131 -8.71 -3.58 2.17
C ALA A 131 -8.35 -2.23 2.82
N GLY A 132 -9.04 -1.16 2.39
CA GLY A 132 -8.96 0.16 3.04
C GLY A 132 -7.67 0.95 2.74
N ILE A 133 -7.02 0.66 1.61
CA ILE A 133 -5.77 1.32 1.23
C ILE A 133 -6.05 2.62 0.46
N ASP A 134 -5.48 3.72 0.93
CA ASP A 134 -5.46 5.00 0.21
C ASP A 134 -4.76 4.86 -1.17
N PRO A 135 -5.43 5.21 -2.29
CA PRO A 135 -4.85 5.20 -3.63
C PRO A 135 -3.52 5.91 -3.79
N ALA A 136 -3.31 7.02 -3.08
CA ALA A 136 -2.06 7.77 -3.17
C ALA A 136 -0.85 6.97 -2.64
N ARG A 137 -1.06 6.02 -1.71
CA ARG A 137 0.00 5.20 -1.11
C ARG A 137 0.48 4.06 -2.02
N VAL A 138 -0.31 3.72 -3.03
CA VAL A 138 -0.05 2.62 -3.98
C VAL A 138 0.02 3.10 -5.42
N GLU A 139 0.21 4.40 -5.65
CA GLU A 139 0.31 4.97 -7.01
C GLU A 139 1.53 4.41 -7.76
N ASP A 140 2.67 4.34 -7.08
CA ASP A 140 3.93 3.83 -7.63
C ASP A 140 3.99 2.27 -7.66
N ALA A 141 3.00 1.59 -7.06
CA ALA A 141 2.93 0.12 -7.03
C ALA A 141 2.09 -0.41 -8.19
N ARG A 142 2.68 -1.26 -9.03
CA ARG A 142 2.01 -1.93 -10.15
C ARG A 142 1.82 -3.41 -9.83
N VAL A 143 0.93 -4.08 -10.56
CA VAL A 143 0.93 -5.56 -10.56
C VAL A 143 2.33 -6.05 -10.96
N GLY A 144 2.86 -6.99 -10.19
CA GLY A 144 4.24 -7.47 -10.29
C GLY A 144 5.23 -6.76 -9.37
N SER A 145 4.95 -5.55 -8.88
CA SER A 145 5.83 -4.84 -7.95
C SER A 145 5.97 -5.59 -6.61
N VAL A 146 7.14 -5.49 -5.98
CA VAL A 146 7.37 -5.99 -4.63
C VAL A 146 7.12 -4.86 -3.63
N VAL A 147 6.22 -5.10 -2.68
CA VAL A 147 5.80 -4.13 -1.67
C VAL A 147 5.96 -4.69 -0.26
N GLU A 148 6.04 -3.78 0.71
CA GLU A 148 5.86 -4.05 2.12
C GLU A 148 4.60 -3.31 2.58
N ILE A 149 3.65 -4.04 3.17
CA ILE A 149 2.46 -3.49 3.81
C ILE A 149 2.60 -3.77 5.31
N GLY A 150 2.83 -2.71 6.08
CA GLY A 150 3.06 -2.79 7.52
C GLY A 150 1.83 -2.43 8.34
N PRO A 151 1.95 -2.50 9.68
CA PRO A 151 0.94 -2.00 10.58
C PRO A 151 0.65 -0.53 10.31
N ALA A 152 -0.46 -0.10 10.90
CA ALA A 152 -0.90 1.28 10.88
C ALA A 152 0.25 2.22 11.23
N ASP A 153 0.39 3.31 10.47
CA ASP A 153 1.31 4.38 10.88
C ASP A 153 0.92 4.85 12.28
N THR A 154 1.79 4.62 13.26
CA THR A 154 1.58 5.07 14.66
C THR A 154 1.80 6.57 14.82
N ALA A 155 2.27 7.24 13.77
CA ALA A 155 2.43 8.68 13.74
C ALA A 155 1.07 9.37 13.59
N GLN A 156 0.71 10.17 14.59
CA GLN A 156 -0.39 11.13 14.59
C GLN A 156 -0.59 11.76 13.20
N ARG A 157 -1.82 11.71 12.66
CA ARG A 157 -2.12 12.17 11.30
C ARG A 157 -1.64 13.61 11.09
N PRO A 158 -0.92 13.92 10.01
CA PRO A 158 -0.49 15.30 9.73
C PRO A 158 -1.65 16.30 9.66
N SER A 159 -2.83 15.87 9.22
CA SER A 159 -4.05 16.69 9.19
C SER A 159 -4.50 17.14 10.57
N ASP A 160 -4.42 16.25 11.57
CA ASP A 160 -4.91 16.52 12.92
C ASP A 160 -3.97 17.50 13.63
N ARG A 161 -2.64 17.32 13.48
CA ARG A 161 -1.66 18.31 13.95
C ARG A 161 -1.84 19.68 13.29
N SER A 162 -2.16 19.70 11.99
CA SER A 162 -2.34 20.96 11.26
C SER A 162 -3.62 21.68 11.71
N ILE A 163 -4.72 20.94 11.92
CA ILE A 163 -5.97 21.49 12.48
C ILE A 163 -5.72 22.08 13.87
N ALA A 164 -5.04 21.33 14.76
CA ALA A 164 -4.73 21.77 16.11
C ALA A 164 -3.84 23.02 16.11
N ALA A 165 -2.82 23.05 15.25
CA ALA A 165 -1.90 24.19 15.15
C ALA A 165 -2.53 25.47 14.58
N ILE A 166 -3.57 25.34 13.74
CA ILE A 166 -4.23 26.47 13.07
C ILE A 166 -5.42 27.00 13.88
N ALA A 167 -6.03 26.14 14.70
CA ALA A 167 -7.14 26.55 15.54
C ALA A 167 -6.72 27.65 16.52
N GLU A 168 -7.55 28.69 16.63
CA GLU A 168 -7.41 29.73 17.64
C GLU A 168 -8.58 29.64 18.60
N ASP A 169 -8.29 29.66 19.91
CA ASP A 169 -9.29 29.55 20.97
C ASP A 169 -10.25 28.35 20.78
N GLY A 170 -9.71 27.21 20.34
CA GLY A 170 -10.48 25.99 20.07
C GLY A 170 -11.36 26.05 18.82
N VAL A 171 -11.17 27.05 17.94
CA VAL A 171 -11.93 27.20 16.69
C VAL A 171 -11.01 27.12 15.48
N TYR A 172 -11.19 26.08 14.67
CA TYR A 172 -10.56 25.95 13.38
C TYR A 172 -11.40 26.62 12.28
N ARG A 173 -10.73 27.36 11.39
CA ARG A 173 -11.36 28.07 10.26
C ARG A 173 -10.74 27.66 8.93
N PRO A 174 -11.48 27.00 8.02
CA PRO A 174 -11.01 26.64 6.68
C PRO A 174 -10.48 27.83 5.88
N SER A 175 -11.14 28.99 5.90
CA SER A 175 -10.69 30.22 5.25
C SER A 175 -9.30 30.66 5.70
N ARG A 176 -9.07 30.66 7.02
CA ARG A 176 -7.77 30.98 7.63
C ARG A 176 -6.71 29.94 7.28
N HIS A 177 -7.05 28.65 7.30
CA HIS A 177 -6.14 27.60 6.85
C HIS A 177 -5.76 27.82 5.38
N LEU A 178 -6.72 28.19 4.53
CA LEU A 178 -6.47 28.48 3.12
C LEU A 178 -5.50 29.67 2.95
N GLU A 179 -5.71 30.76 3.70
CA GLU A 179 -4.82 31.92 3.71
C GLU A 179 -3.42 31.57 4.20
N GLN A 180 -3.32 30.85 5.32
CA GLN A 180 -2.05 30.40 5.88
C GLN A 180 -1.32 29.44 4.94
N ALA A 181 -2.04 28.50 4.33
CA ALA A 181 -1.48 27.53 3.39
C ALA A 181 -0.96 28.23 2.12
N LYS A 182 -1.69 29.23 1.61
CA LYS A 182 -1.26 30.08 0.49
C LYS A 182 -0.02 30.91 0.85
N PHE A 183 0.03 31.45 2.07
CA PHE A 183 1.15 32.25 2.57
C PHE A 183 2.41 31.41 2.80
N GLU A 184 2.28 30.22 3.39
CA GLU A 184 3.41 29.32 3.69
C GLU A 184 3.91 28.53 2.47
N GLY A 185 3.12 28.47 1.39
CA GLY A 185 3.45 27.68 0.19
C GLY A 185 3.56 26.17 0.47
N ARG A 186 2.90 25.68 1.53
CA ARG A 186 3.03 24.32 2.08
C ARG A 186 2.09 23.28 1.47
N VAL A 187 1.45 23.56 0.33
CA VAL A 187 0.57 22.60 -0.38
C VAL A 187 1.21 22.06 -1.66
N PRO A 188 1.29 20.74 -1.88
CA PRO A 188 1.77 20.17 -3.15
C PRO A 188 0.82 20.49 -4.30
N GLY A 189 1.35 20.87 -5.47
CA GLY A 189 0.54 21.07 -6.69
C GLY A 189 -0.28 22.38 -6.74
N GLY A 190 -0.35 23.15 -5.66
CA GLY A 190 -1.06 24.44 -5.65
C GLY A 190 -2.59 24.32 -5.50
N ASP A 191 -3.12 23.11 -5.29
CA ASP A 191 -4.53 22.90 -4.96
C ASP A 191 -4.77 23.15 -3.46
N TYR A 192 -4.71 24.43 -3.08
CA TYR A 192 -4.92 24.87 -1.70
C TYR A 192 -6.35 24.57 -1.23
N GLU A 193 -7.32 24.63 -2.15
CA GLU A 193 -8.72 24.35 -1.85
C GLU A 193 -8.92 22.86 -1.57
N GLY A 194 -8.46 21.96 -2.45
CA GLY A 194 -8.50 20.52 -2.21
C GLY A 194 -7.73 20.08 -0.96
N TYR A 195 -6.62 20.75 -0.65
CA TYR A 195 -5.88 20.54 0.60
C TYR A 195 -6.69 20.93 1.83
N VAL A 196 -7.33 22.09 1.84
CA VAL A 196 -8.21 22.50 2.96
C VAL A 196 -9.46 21.62 3.02
N ASP A 197 -10.02 21.23 1.89
CA ASP A 197 -11.18 20.34 1.79
C ASP A 197 -10.89 18.95 2.36
N ALA A 198 -9.65 18.46 2.28
CA ALA A 198 -9.25 17.23 2.95
C ALA A 198 -9.33 17.38 4.49
N HIS A 199 -8.98 18.55 5.04
CA HIS A 199 -9.10 18.84 6.47
C HIS A 199 -10.56 19.04 6.88
N VAL A 200 -11.39 19.65 6.03
CA VAL A 200 -12.84 19.76 6.25
C VAL A 200 -13.51 18.39 6.23
N ARG A 201 -13.18 17.52 5.27
CA ARG A 201 -13.65 16.11 5.22
C ARG A 201 -13.24 15.35 6.48
N ARG A 202 -12.02 15.57 6.98
CA ARG A 202 -11.55 15.00 8.25
C ARG A 202 -12.39 15.49 9.44
N LEU A 203 -12.66 16.78 9.53
CA LEU A 203 -13.51 17.35 10.57
C LEU A 203 -14.96 16.85 10.47
N GLU A 204 -15.49 16.64 9.26
CA GLU A 204 -16.80 16.01 9.07
C GLU A 204 -16.84 14.57 9.59
N ALA A 205 -15.78 13.79 9.39
CA ALA A 205 -15.67 12.43 9.94
C ALA A 205 -15.68 12.46 11.48
N LEU A 206 -14.88 13.33 12.09
CA LEU A 206 -14.81 13.51 13.54
C LEU A 206 -16.14 14.07 14.12
N ARG A 207 -16.87 14.88 13.36
CA ARG A 207 -18.20 15.39 13.75
C ARG A 207 -19.24 14.29 13.80
N ARG A 208 -19.24 13.37 12.82
CA ARG A 208 -20.12 12.20 12.83
C ARG A 208 -19.83 11.30 14.05
N ALA A 209 -18.61 11.31 14.55
CA ALA A 209 -18.19 10.62 15.77
C ALA A 209 -18.45 11.41 17.07
N GLY A 210 -18.97 12.65 16.98
CA GLY A 210 -19.26 13.49 18.15
C GLY A 210 -18.03 14.15 18.78
N ILE A 211 -16.87 14.15 18.12
CA ILE A 211 -15.60 14.68 18.66
C ILE A 211 -15.45 16.18 18.39
N VAL A 212 -15.91 16.65 17.24
CA VAL A 212 -15.89 18.08 16.87
C VAL A 212 -17.29 18.57 16.51
N GLU A 213 -17.51 19.87 16.66
CA GLU A 213 -18.79 20.51 16.36
C GLU A 213 -18.63 21.48 15.18
N ARG A 214 -19.56 21.42 14.22
CA ARG A 214 -19.63 22.41 13.14
C ARG A 214 -20.51 23.57 13.59
N ILE A 215 -19.92 24.76 13.75
CA ILE A 215 -20.66 25.98 14.09
C ILE A 215 -21.35 26.51 12.83
N ASP A 216 -20.61 26.62 11.73
CA ASP A 216 -21.11 27.00 10.40
C ASP A 216 -20.20 26.49 9.27
N ALA A 217 -20.28 27.07 8.06
CA ALA A 217 -19.46 26.65 6.93
C ALA A 217 -17.96 26.91 7.10
N ASP A 218 -17.57 27.90 7.90
CA ASP A 218 -16.18 28.34 8.04
C ASP A 218 -15.67 28.26 9.49
N ARG A 219 -16.45 27.70 10.42
CA ARG A 219 -16.06 27.58 11.83
C ARG A 219 -16.36 26.20 12.39
N TRP A 220 -15.31 25.57 12.92
CA TRP A 220 -15.33 24.27 13.57
C TRP A 220 -14.81 24.38 14.98
N ARG A 221 -15.57 23.92 15.97
CA ARG A 221 -15.12 23.82 17.35
C ARG A 221 -14.43 22.48 17.57
N ILE A 222 -13.20 22.53 18.05
CA ILE A 222 -12.40 21.37 18.43
C ILE A 222 -12.17 21.39 19.96
N PRO A 223 -12.14 20.23 20.63
CA PRO A 223 -11.88 20.16 22.08
C PRO A 223 -10.40 20.39 22.40
N GLU A 224 -10.07 20.71 23.66
CA GLU A 224 -8.68 20.95 24.09
C GLU A 224 -7.78 19.70 23.93
N ASP A 225 -8.36 18.50 24.08
CA ASP A 225 -7.70 17.21 23.88
C ASP A 225 -7.93 16.64 22.46
N PHE A 226 -8.27 17.49 21.48
CA PHE A 226 -8.58 17.12 20.10
C PHE A 226 -7.61 16.11 19.49
N GLU A 227 -6.30 16.33 19.65
CA GLU A 227 -5.27 15.46 19.11
C GLU A 227 -5.32 14.04 19.68
N SER A 228 -5.64 13.90 20.97
CA SER A 228 -5.76 12.62 21.65
C SER A 228 -7.08 11.92 21.30
N GLN A 229 -8.18 12.68 21.20
CA GLN A 229 -9.48 12.14 20.78
C GLN A 229 -9.51 11.72 19.32
N ALA A 230 -8.86 12.47 18.43
CA ALA A 230 -8.72 12.13 17.02
C ALA A 230 -7.85 10.86 16.83
N ALA A 231 -6.77 10.74 17.61
CA ALA A 231 -5.97 9.51 17.64
C ALA A 231 -6.79 8.31 18.16
N ALA A 232 -7.57 8.48 19.23
CA ALA A 232 -8.46 7.45 19.76
C ALA A 232 -9.55 7.05 18.76
N TYR A 233 -10.14 8.00 18.03
CA TYR A 233 -11.09 7.72 16.96
C TYR A 233 -10.47 6.88 15.84
N ASP A 234 -9.25 7.20 15.45
CA ASP A 234 -8.54 6.42 14.43
C ASP A 234 -8.21 5.01 14.90
N THR A 235 -7.98 4.81 16.21
CA THR A 235 -7.79 3.46 16.78
C THR A 235 -8.99 2.54 16.61
N GLY A 236 -10.19 3.09 16.39
CA GLY A 236 -11.45 2.35 16.27
C GLY A 236 -11.87 1.96 14.84
N GLY A 237 -11.14 2.32 13.78
CA GLY A 237 -11.53 1.88 12.43
C GLY A 237 -10.98 2.64 11.22
N ASN A 238 -10.00 3.54 11.36
CA ASN A 238 -9.42 4.26 10.22
C ASN A 238 -7.90 4.37 10.32
N ARG A 239 -7.25 3.30 10.76
CA ARG A 239 -5.79 3.23 10.71
C ARG A 239 -5.37 2.90 9.28
N GLN A 240 -4.51 3.72 8.67
CA GLN A 240 -4.00 3.49 7.31
C GLN A 240 -2.72 2.65 7.39
N ALA A 241 -2.65 1.60 6.57
CA ALA A 241 -1.48 0.73 6.53
C ALA A 241 -0.26 1.52 6.03
N SER A 242 0.91 1.27 6.63
CA SER A 242 2.16 1.73 6.06
C SER A 242 2.43 0.95 4.78
N ILE A 243 2.79 1.64 3.69
CA ILE A 243 3.07 1.00 2.40
C ILE A 243 4.40 1.50 1.88
N ARG A 244 5.26 0.57 1.49
CA ARG A 244 6.57 0.84 0.90
C ARG A 244 6.77 -0.01 -0.34
N VAL A 245 7.02 0.64 -1.47
CA VAL A 245 7.41 -0.05 -2.71
C VAL A 245 8.89 -0.41 -2.62
N LEU A 246 9.19 -1.70 -2.49
CA LEU A 246 10.56 -2.22 -2.40
C LEU A 246 11.19 -2.37 -3.79
N SER A 247 10.38 -2.74 -4.77
CA SER A 247 10.74 -2.80 -6.19
C SER A 247 9.52 -2.52 -7.03
N ALA A 248 9.62 -1.60 -7.99
CA ALA A 248 8.58 -1.39 -8.99
C ALA A 248 8.51 -2.53 -10.03
N PHE A 249 9.56 -3.36 -10.11
CA PHE A 249 9.70 -4.42 -11.12
C PHE A 249 9.35 -5.80 -10.56
N ASP A 250 8.82 -6.66 -11.43
CA ASP A 250 8.66 -8.10 -11.19
C ASP A 250 10.02 -8.82 -11.02
N LEU A 251 9.97 -10.08 -10.58
CA LEU A 251 11.18 -10.87 -10.32
C LEU A 251 12.01 -11.13 -11.58
N GLU A 252 11.34 -11.41 -12.71
CA GLU A 252 12.01 -11.73 -13.98
C GLU A 252 12.87 -10.56 -14.44
N LYS A 253 12.31 -9.35 -14.44
CA LYS A 253 13.06 -8.13 -14.77
C LYS A 253 14.19 -7.86 -13.79
N GLN A 254 14.06 -8.26 -12.53
CA GLN A 254 15.12 -8.10 -11.55
C GLN A 254 16.27 -9.08 -11.75
N ILE A 255 16.00 -10.33 -12.15
CA ILE A 255 17.05 -11.36 -12.37
C ILE A 255 18.11 -10.87 -13.36
N GLY A 256 17.67 -10.29 -14.49
CA GLY A 256 18.55 -9.82 -15.56
C GLY A 256 18.91 -8.32 -15.53
N ALA A 257 18.55 -7.58 -14.48
CA ALA A 257 18.76 -6.12 -14.46
C ALA A 257 20.25 -5.74 -14.34
N ASP A 258 20.70 -4.72 -15.06
CA ASP A 258 22.07 -4.19 -14.89
C ASP A 258 22.26 -3.43 -13.57
N GLY A 259 21.15 -2.95 -12.99
CA GLY A 259 21.13 -2.11 -11.79
C GLY A 259 20.93 -2.86 -10.49
N VAL A 260 20.83 -2.11 -9.39
CA VAL A 260 20.57 -2.66 -8.06
C VAL A 260 19.12 -3.08 -7.94
N THR A 261 18.86 -4.33 -7.58
CA THR A 261 17.50 -4.83 -7.41
C THR A 261 17.15 -5.06 -5.94
N TRP A 262 15.89 -5.38 -5.65
CA TRP A 262 15.49 -5.80 -4.31
C TRP A 262 16.16 -7.14 -3.93
N LEU A 263 16.37 -8.04 -4.88
CA LEU A 263 17.10 -9.30 -4.68
C LEU A 263 18.53 -9.07 -4.17
N ASP A 264 19.24 -8.08 -4.74
CA ASP A 264 20.63 -7.78 -4.36
C ASP A 264 20.73 -7.30 -2.90
N ARG A 265 19.80 -6.41 -2.50
CA ARG A 265 19.72 -5.93 -1.11
C ARG A 265 19.46 -7.10 -0.16
N ARG A 266 18.52 -7.98 -0.50
CA ARG A 266 18.15 -9.14 0.31
C ARG A 266 19.30 -10.15 0.46
N MET A 267 20.01 -10.43 -0.63
CA MET A 267 21.19 -11.31 -0.63
C MET A 267 22.31 -10.80 0.28
N ILE A 268 22.56 -9.48 0.27
CA ILE A 268 23.65 -8.88 1.06
C ILE A 268 23.32 -8.84 2.55
N HIS A 269 22.06 -8.57 2.92
CA HIS A 269 21.64 -8.50 4.32
C HIS A 269 21.35 -9.88 4.94
N GLY A 270 21.43 -10.97 4.15
CA GLY A 270 21.21 -12.33 4.65
C GLY A 270 19.75 -12.65 5.00
N GLU A 271 18.80 -11.90 4.42
CA GLU A 271 17.36 -11.98 4.72
C GLU A 271 16.70 -13.15 3.95
N THR A 272 17.05 -14.39 4.28
CA THR A 272 16.46 -15.59 3.62
C THR A 272 15.66 -16.48 4.56
N ALA A 273 15.75 -16.24 5.88
CA ALA A 273 15.13 -17.10 6.90
C ALA A 273 13.60 -17.00 6.96
N ASP A 274 13.04 -15.88 6.50
CA ASP A 274 11.61 -15.56 6.41
C ASP A 274 10.97 -16.01 5.08
N LEU A 275 11.77 -16.48 4.12
CA LEU A 275 11.25 -17.00 2.85
C LEU A 275 10.64 -18.38 3.06
N ALA A 276 9.33 -18.51 2.85
CA ALA A 276 8.68 -19.82 2.87
C ALA A 276 9.24 -20.75 1.77
N PRO A 277 9.22 -22.08 1.99
CA PRO A 277 9.63 -23.07 0.99
C PRO A 277 8.54 -23.34 -0.07
N ALA A 278 7.54 -22.46 -0.18
CA ALA A 278 6.43 -22.57 -1.12
C ALA A 278 5.97 -21.17 -1.57
N GLY A 279 5.12 -21.11 -2.59
CA GLY A 279 4.52 -19.87 -3.08
C GLY A 279 5.56 -18.84 -3.56
N PHE A 280 5.30 -17.56 -3.32
CA PHE A 280 6.23 -16.49 -3.70
C PHE A 280 7.57 -16.57 -2.97
N GLY A 281 7.61 -17.02 -1.70
CA GLY A 281 8.86 -17.22 -0.96
C GLY A 281 9.86 -18.13 -1.67
N GLN A 282 9.37 -19.22 -2.26
CA GLN A 282 10.19 -20.14 -3.07
C GLN A 282 10.63 -19.50 -4.40
N GLN A 283 9.73 -18.78 -5.09
CA GLN A 283 10.06 -18.05 -6.32
C GLN A 283 11.14 -17.00 -6.09
N VAL A 284 11.11 -16.29 -4.95
CA VAL A 284 12.15 -15.33 -4.56
C VAL A 284 13.49 -16.04 -4.34
N ARG A 285 13.50 -17.19 -3.66
CA ARG A 285 14.72 -17.98 -3.44
C ARG A 285 15.35 -18.40 -4.77
N GLU A 286 14.54 -18.91 -5.69
CA GLU A 286 14.99 -19.29 -7.05
C GLU A 286 15.50 -18.07 -7.83
N ALA A 287 14.80 -16.93 -7.76
CA ALA A 287 15.22 -15.69 -8.39
C ALA A 287 16.55 -15.15 -7.81
N MET A 288 16.79 -15.28 -6.50
CA MET A 288 18.07 -14.94 -5.88
C MET A 288 19.20 -15.84 -6.39
N ASP A 289 18.93 -17.13 -6.60
CA ASP A 289 19.91 -18.06 -7.15
C ASP A 289 20.23 -17.74 -8.62
N GLN A 290 19.23 -17.44 -9.44
CA GLN A 290 19.43 -17.02 -10.83
C GLN A 290 20.16 -15.67 -10.92
N ARG A 291 19.76 -14.69 -10.09
CA ARG A 291 20.39 -13.37 -10.00
C ARG A 291 21.87 -13.48 -9.63
N ARG A 292 22.23 -14.45 -8.78
CA ARG A 292 23.62 -14.73 -8.42
C ARG A 292 24.41 -15.28 -9.60
N GLU A 293 23.85 -16.20 -10.39
CA GLU A 293 24.52 -16.68 -11.60
C GLU A 293 24.73 -15.53 -12.59
N HIS A 294 23.72 -14.68 -12.77
CA HIS A 294 23.86 -13.47 -13.57
C HIS A 294 25.03 -12.58 -13.08
N HIS A 295 25.18 -12.36 -11.77
CA HIS A 295 26.33 -11.61 -11.23
C HIS A 295 27.68 -12.29 -11.52
N ILE A 296 27.74 -13.63 -11.52
CA ILE A 296 28.96 -14.35 -11.89
C ILE A 296 29.28 -14.13 -13.37
N GLU A 297 28.28 -14.26 -14.25
CA GLU A 297 28.43 -14.05 -15.69
C GLU A 297 28.89 -12.63 -16.03
N GLN A 298 28.38 -11.62 -15.32
CA GLN A 298 28.77 -10.22 -15.47
C GLN A 298 30.11 -9.87 -14.78
N GLY A 299 30.75 -10.82 -14.10
CA GLY A 299 32.01 -10.60 -13.37
C GLY A 299 31.86 -9.73 -12.12
N ASP A 300 30.64 -9.61 -11.60
CA ASP A 300 30.27 -8.91 -10.37
C ASP A 300 30.29 -9.84 -9.14
N ALA A 301 30.35 -11.15 -9.36
CA ALA A 301 30.58 -12.16 -8.34
C ALA A 301 31.54 -13.26 -8.82
N THR A 302 32.14 -13.98 -7.88
CA THR A 302 32.96 -15.17 -8.16
C THR A 302 32.56 -16.33 -7.26
N ARG A 303 32.54 -17.53 -7.82
CA ARG A 303 32.27 -18.78 -7.09
C ARG A 303 33.59 -19.45 -6.72
N GLN A 304 33.80 -19.68 -5.43
CA GLN A 304 34.93 -20.46 -4.94
C GLN A 304 34.69 -21.98 -5.07
N GLN A 305 35.75 -22.78 -4.98
CA GLN A 305 35.69 -24.24 -5.05
C GLN A 305 34.78 -24.87 -3.96
N ASN A 306 34.61 -24.20 -2.82
CA ASN A 306 33.74 -24.63 -1.73
C ASN A 306 32.27 -24.22 -1.92
N GLY A 307 31.90 -23.67 -3.07
CA GLY A 307 30.54 -23.20 -3.38
C GLY A 307 30.18 -21.83 -2.79
N ARG A 308 31.06 -21.17 -2.02
CA ARG A 308 30.82 -19.82 -1.52
C ARG A 308 30.95 -18.79 -2.64
N ILE A 309 30.15 -17.74 -2.50
CA ILE A 309 30.01 -16.68 -3.50
C ILE A 309 30.56 -15.40 -2.92
N PHE A 310 31.47 -14.79 -3.66
CA PHE A 310 32.10 -13.53 -3.28
C PHE A 310 31.69 -12.47 -4.28
N TYR A 311 30.92 -11.51 -3.80
CA TYR A 311 30.54 -10.34 -4.56
C TYR A 311 31.68 -9.32 -4.60
N ARG A 312 31.74 -8.56 -5.69
CA ARG A 312 32.63 -7.41 -5.84
C ARG A 312 32.40 -6.42 -4.68
N ARG A 313 33.48 -5.80 -4.19
CA ARG A 313 33.37 -4.70 -3.22
C ARG A 313 32.55 -3.57 -3.82
N ASN A 314 31.67 -2.97 -3.03
CA ASN A 314 30.77 -1.91 -3.47
C ASN A 314 29.82 -2.33 -4.61
N LEU A 315 29.45 -3.62 -4.69
CA LEU A 315 28.53 -4.16 -5.71
C LEU A 315 27.34 -3.22 -6.00
N LEU A 316 26.63 -2.80 -4.95
CA LEU A 316 25.44 -1.95 -5.11
C LEU A 316 25.76 -0.58 -5.72
N ALA A 317 26.91 0.01 -5.42
CA ALA A 317 27.30 1.28 -6.04
C ALA A 317 27.64 1.06 -7.51
N THR A 318 28.40 0.00 -7.83
CA THR A 318 28.81 -0.34 -9.20
C THR A 318 27.62 -0.65 -10.11
N LEU A 319 26.65 -1.44 -9.65
CA LEU A 319 25.44 -1.76 -10.44
C LEU A 319 24.61 -0.50 -10.69
N ARG A 320 24.42 0.34 -9.67
CA ARG A 320 23.67 1.60 -9.80
C ARG A 320 24.33 2.55 -10.80
N GLU A 321 25.64 2.73 -10.70
CA GLU A 321 26.39 3.60 -11.62
C GLU A 321 26.28 3.10 -13.07
N ARG A 322 26.42 1.79 -13.29
CA ARG A 322 26.26 1.16 -14.61
C ARG A 322 24.87 1.40 -15.20
N GLU A 323 23.83 1.20 -14.40
CA GLU A 323 22.44 1.44 -14.83
C GLU A 323 22.17 2.91 -15.15
N VAL A 324 22.62 3.83 -14.27
CA VAL A 324 22.43 5.27 -14.45
C VAL A 324 23.16 5.77 -15.70
N VAL A 325 24.37 5.29 -15.97
CA VAL A 325 25.12 5.65 -17.18
C VAL A 325 24.42 5.13 -18.43
N ARG A 326 23.99 3.85 -18.44
CA ARG A 326 23.28 3.27 -19.59
C ARG A 326 21.97 4.00 -19.88
N VAL A 327 21.11 4.15 -18.88
CA VAL A 327 19.80 4.80 -19.06
C VAL A 327 19.96 6.30 -19.34
N GLY A 328 20.96 6.95 -18.73
CA GLY A 328 21.30 8.34 -19.05
C GLY A 328 21.68 8.53 -20.52
N ALA A 329 22.49 7.63 -21.07
CA ALA A 329 22.86 7.66 -22.50
C ALA A 329 21.64 7.46 -23.41
N GLU A 330 20.78 6.47 -23.12
CA GLU A 330 19.52 6.24 -23.86
C GLU A 330 18.58 7.45 -23.80
N MET A 331 18.47 8.07 -22.62
CA MET A 331 17.67 9.28 -22.44
C MET A 331 18.25 10.48 -23.19
N ALA A 332 19.57 10.58 -23.34
CA ALA A 332 20.21 11.68 -24.06
C ALA A 332 19.84 11.68 -25.56
N GLU A 333 19.73 10.50 -26.17
CA GLU A 333 19.28 10.34 -27.55
C GLU A 333 17.83 10.82 -27.71
N SER A 334 16.93 10.35 -26.84
CA SER A 334 15.51 10.73 -26.91
C SER A 334 15.22 12.20 -26.60
N LYS A 335 15.98 12.80 -25.66
CA LYS A 335 15.81 14.20 -25.25
C LYS A 335 16.58 15.20 -26.12
N SER A 336 17.49 14.73 -26.98
CA SER A 336 18.45 15.61 -27.69
C SER A 336 19.20 16.55 -26.75
N LEU A 337 19.51 16.06 -25.55
CA LEU A 337 20.21 16.81 -24.49
C LEU A 337 21.30 15.90 -23.91
N PRO A 338 22.57 16.32 -23.85
CA PRO A 338 23.65 15.49 -23.31
C PRO A 338 23.41 15.02 -21.87
N PHE A 339 23.76 13.78 -21.58
CA PHE A 339 23.73 13.24 -20.22
C PHE A 339 25.10 13.40 -19.54
N ARG A 340 25.09 13.83 -18.28
CA ARG A 340 26.26 13.82 -17.40
C ARG A 340 25.93 13.09 -16.09
N ALA A 341 26.70 12.05 -15.79
CA ALA A 341 26.60 11.34 -14.51
C ALA A 341 27.12 12.23 -13.37
N ALA A 342 26.39 12.26 -12.25
CA ALA A 342 26.87 12.91 -11.03
C ALA A 342 27.79 11.99 -10.24
N THR A 343 28.84 12.56 -9.65
CA THR A 343 29.72 11.84 -8.73
C THR A 343 29.26 12.00 -7.29
N ASP A 344 29.68 11.06 -6.43
CA ASP A 344 29.40 11.17 -5.00
C ASP A 344 30.06 12.43 -4.41
N GLY A 345 29.32 13.14 -3.54
CA GLY A 345 29.72 14.44 -2.99
C GLY A 345 29.53 15.63 -3.93
N GLU A 346 29.11 15.42 -5.18
CA GLU A 346 28.89 16.50 -6.13
C GLU A 346 27.63 17.32 -5.80
N THR A 347 27.72 18.64 -5.96
CA THR A 347 26.54 19.52 -5.91
C THR A 347 25.89 19.59 -7.30
N VAL A 348 24.66 19.12 -7.39
CA VAL A 348 23.84 19.17 -8.60
C VAL A 348 22.84 20.31 -8.45
N SER A 349 22.71 21.12 -9.49
CA SER A 349 21.71 22.19 -9.59
C SER A 349 21.11 22.21 -11.00
N GLY A 350 19.84 22.60 -11.09
CA GLY A 350 19.11 22.71 -12.36
C GLY A 350 17.61 22.55 -12.16
N LYS A 351 16.88 22.58 -13.27
CA LYS A 351 15.43 22.42 -13.30
C LYS A 351 15.05 20.95 -13.13
N PHE A 352 14.21 20.63 -12.15
CA PHE A 352 13.64 19.29 -12.01
C PHE A 352 12.53 19.10 -13.05
N THR A 353 12.72 18.21 -14.03
CA THR A 353 11.78 18.07 -15.17
C THR A 353 10.95 16.80 -15.17
N GLY A 354 11.24 15.86 -14.26
CA GLY A 354 10.46 14.64 -14.10
C GLY A 354 11.27 13.54 -13.42
N THR A 355 10.68 12.36 -13.34
CA THR A 355 11.32 11.19 -12.72
C THR A 355 11.46 10.04 -13.70
N VAL A 356 12.47 9.20 -13.50
CA VAL A 356 12.62 7.92 -14.20
C VAL A 356 12.67 6.79 -13.17
N GLN A 357 11.97 5.69 -13.46
CA GLN A 357 11.97 4.51 -12.62
C GLN A 357 13.04 3.53 -13.10
N LEU A 358 14.08 3.33 -12.28
CA LEU A 358 15.17 2.39 -12.51
C LEU A 358 15.03 1.21 -11.56
N SER A 359 15.70 0.08 -11.86
CA SER A 359 15.74 -1.06 -10.93
C SER A 359 16.36 -0.64 -9.59
N SER A 360 17.38 0.24 -9.65
CA SER A 360 18.02 0.86 -8.49
C SER A 360 17.12 1.77 -7.66
N GLY A 361 15.94 2.15 -8.16
CA GLY A 361 14.98 3.03 -7.49
C GLY A 361 14.49 4.16 -8.40
N LYS A 362 13.76 5.12 -7.81
CA LYS A 362 13.26 6.32 -8.51
C LYS A 362 14.37 7.37 -8.58
N PHE A 363 14.58 7.96 -9.75
CA PHE A 363 15.57 9.03 -9.97
C PHE A 363 14.89 10.29 -10.49
N ALA A 364 15.37 11.44 -10.05
CA ALA A 364 14.98 12.75 -10.55
C ALA A 364 15.84 13.12 -11.74
N VAL A 365 15.21 13.67 -12.78
CA VAL A 365 15.89 14.28 -13.92
C VAL A 365 16.08 15.77 -13.61
N VAL A 366 17.33 16.19 -13.50
CA VAL A 366 17.71 17.59 -13.28
C VAL A 366 18.38 18.10 -14.56
N GLU A 367 17.74 19.05 -15.23
CA GLU A 367 18.19 19.63 -16.49
C GLU A 367 18.84 21.00 -16.28
N LYS A 368 19.95 21.23 -16.95
CA LYS A 368 20.61 22.53 -17.12
C LYS A 368 20.49 22.96 -18.59
N SER A 369 21.06 24.12 -18.93
CA SER A 369 20.99 24.68 -20.28
C SER A 369 21.56 23.79 -21.40
N HIS A 370 22.49 22.87 -21.10
CA HIS A 370 23.18 22.07 -22.12
C HIS A 370 23.41 20.60 -21.71
N GLU A 371 22.89 20.17 -20.58
CA GLU A 371 23.05 18.81 -20.07
C GLU A 371 21.93 18.45 -19.11
N PHE A 372 21.76 17.17 -18.83
CA PHE A 372 20.95 16.71 -17.71
C PHE A 372 21.66 15.63 -16.91
N THR A 373 21.21 15.46 -15.68
CA THR A 373 21.74 14.48 -14.74
C THR A 373 20.59 13.72 -14.10
N LEU A 374 20.83 12.44 -13.82
CA LEU A 374 19.95 11.60 -13.03
C LEU A 374 20.49 11.50 -11.61
N VAL A 375 19.68 11.85 -10.62
CA VAL A 375 20.05 11.76 -9.20
C VAL A 375 18.97 11.03 -8.39
N PRO A 376 19.31 10.30 -7.31
CA PRO A 376 18.31 9.63 -6.49
C PRO A 376 17.18 10.58 -6.06
N TRP A 377 15.93 10.19 -6.33
CA TRP A 377 14.77 11.01 -6.00
C TRP A 377 14.43 10.92 -4.50
N ARG A 378 13.85 12.00 -3.97
CA ARG A 378 13.24 12.03 -2.63
C ARG A 378 11.91 12.78 -2.71
N PRO A 379 10.89 12.39 -1.92
CA PRO A 379 9.57 13.05 -1.97
C PRO A 379 9.60 14.57 -1.74
N VAL A 380 10.63 15.07 -1.06
CA VAL A 380 10.80 16.49 -0.74
C VAL A 380 10.84 17.40 -1.99
N ILE A 381 11.21 16.86 -3.17
CA ILE A 381 11.27 17.63 -4.42
C ILE A 381 10.05 17.48 -5.34
N ASP A 382 9.03 16.70 -4.98
CA ASP A 382 7.86 16.46 -5.86
C ASP A 382 7.17 17.74 -6.32
N ARG A 383 7.12 18.73 -5.42
CA ARG A 383 6.49 20.03 -5.65
C ARG A 383 7.35 20.99 -6.48
N GLN A 384 8.58 20.60 -6.76
CA GLN A 384 9.52 21.40 -7.52
C GLN A 384 9.55 21.01 -8.99
N LEU A 385 8.59 20.23 -9.47
CA LEU A 385 8.49 19.90 -10.89
C LEU A 385 8.39 21.20 -11.70
N GLY A 386 9.29 21.35 -12.66
CA GLY A 386 9.45 22.55 -13.46
C GLY A 386 10.19 23.71 -12.76
N ARG A 387 10.71 23.54 -11.54
CA ARG A 387 11.45 24.56 -10.78
C ARG A 387 12.92 24.18 -10.61
N GLU A 388 13.73 25.19 -10.30
CA GLU A 388 15.14 25.03 -9.96
C GLU A 388 15.29 24.32 -8.60
N VAL A 389 16.16 23.31 -8.58
CA VAL A 389 16.51 22.55 -7.37
C VAL A 389 18.04 22.49 -7.23
N VAL A 390 18.52 22.43 -5.99
CA VAL A 390 19.93 22.24 -5.68
C VAL A 390 20.05 21.14 -4.65
N GLY A 391 21.00 20.23 -4.82
CA GLY A 391 21.24 19.16 -3.87
C GLY A 391 22.65 18.60 -3.96
N VAL A 392 23.10 17.97 -2.88
CA VAL A 392 24.39 17.28 -2.83
C VAL A 392 24.13 15.78 -2.94
N VAL A 393 24.75 15.15 -3.94
CA VAL A 393 24.69 13.70 -4.12
C VAL A 393 25.49 13.03 -3.01
N GLN A 394 24.89 12.03 -2.38
CA GLN A 394 25.50 11.19 -1.37
C GLN A 394 25.39 9.73 -1.83
N SER A 395 26.25 8.85 -1.33
CA SER A 395 26.31 7.45 -1.75
C SER A 395 24.94 6.76 -1.71
N GLY A 396 24.24 6.72 -2.86
CA GLY A 396 22.89 6.17 -3.01
C GLY A 396 21.72 7.08 -2.57
N SER A 397 21.94 8.36 -2.24
CA SER A 397 20.88 9.31 -1.88
C SER A 397 21.21 10.76 -2.31
N VAL A 398 20.31 11.71 -2.06
CA VAL A 398 20.55 13.14 -2.27
C VAL A 398 20.07 13.93 -1.07
N SER A 399 20.87 14.92 -0.66
CA SER A 399 20.45 15.95 0.29
C SER A 399 20.04 17.22 -0.47
N TRP A 400 18.73 17.48 -0.55
CA TRP A 400 18.19 18.64 -1.27
C TRP A 400 18.23 19.90 -0.41
N GLN A 401 18.75 20.98 -0.97
CA GLN A 401 18.77 22.32 -0.40
C GLN A 401 17.64 23.14 -1.03
N LEU A 402 16.44 23.02 -0.46
CA LEU A 402 15.30 23.84 -0.86
C LEU A 402 15.49 25.24 -0.27
N GLY A 403 15.67 26.25 -1.14
CA GLY A 403 16.06 27.59 -0.74
C GLY A 403 15.12 28.22 0.30
N ARG A 404 15.70 28.69 1.42
CA ARG A 404 15.17 29.87 2.11
C ARG A 404 15.21 31.02 1.10
N GLN A 405 14.08 31.69 0.85
CA GLN A 405 14.10 33.03 0.28
C GLN A 405 15.03 33.87 1.16
N ARG A 406 16.20 34.25 0.62
CA ARG A 406 16.96 35.38 1.13
C ARG A 406 16.10 36.61 0.87
N GLY A 407 15.36 37.05 1.89
CA GLY A 407 14.80 38.39 1.90
C GLY A 407 15.96 39.37 1.71
N LEU A 408 15.83 40.23 0.70
CA LEU A 408 16.66 41.40 0.53
C LEU A 408 16.52 42.24 1.81
N GLY A 409 17.55 42.22 2.65
CA GLY A 409 17.72 43.22 3.69
C GLY A 409 18.15 44.51 3.01
N ILE A 410 17.28 45.52 3.06
CA ILE A 410 17.64 46.93 2.84
C ILE A 410 18.31 47.43 4.12
#